data_AF-A0A4C2A5Y1-F1
#
_entry.id   AF-A0A4C2A5Y1-F1
#
_cell.length_a   1.000
_cell.length_b   1.000
_cell.length_c   1.000
_cell.angle_alpha   90.00
_cell.angle_beta   90.00
_cell.angle_gamma   90.00
#
_symmetry.space_group_name_H-M   'P 1'
#
loop_
_entity.id
_entity.type
_entity.pdbx_description
1 polymer ?
#
loop_
_entity_poly.entity_id
_entity_poly.type
_entity_poly.pdbx_seq_one_letter_code
_entity_poly.pdbx_strand_id
1 'polypeptide(L)'
;MSLSHQYTSREYAEMHLIYGECGGIARRAAALYRERFPRARLHPDYRVFIRLHNAYVEGRIPGQRGGEGRPRLDNDDDVLDEIEDDPSTSVRAIKDVLAFQNPLYTIF
;
A
#
# COMPACT_ATOMS: atom_id res chain seq x y z
N MET A 1 -2.17 -9.95 2.06
CA MET A 1 -3.40 -9.81 1.23
C MET A 1 -3.99 -8.42 1.44
N SER A 2 -3.67 -7.51 0.53
CA SER A 2 -4.08 -6.08 0.54
C SER A 2 -5.60 -5.97 0.42
N LEU A 3 -6.20 -5.02 1.14
CA LEU A 3 -7.54 -4.48 0.84
C LEU A 3 -7.46 -3.79 -0.53
N SER A 4 -7.40 -4.57 -1.61
CA SER A 4 -7.63 -4.09 -2.98
C SER A 4 -8.95 -3.33 -2.99
N HIS A 5 -9.12 -2.36 -3.91
CA HIS A 5 -10.28 -1.48 -4.19
C HIS A 5 -11.67 -2.19 -4.31
N GLN A 6 -12.00 -3.14 -3.44
CA GLN A 6 -13.22 -3.94 -3.45
C GLN A 6 -14.40 -3.20 -2.82
N TYR A 7 -14.13 -2.32 -1.87
CA TYR A 7 -15.13 -1.50 -1.18
C TYR A 7 -14.83 -0.02 -1.40
N THR A 8 -15.88 0.77 -1.51
CA THR A 8 -15.84 2.23 -1.58
C THR A 8 -15.48 2.83 -0.22
N SER A 9 -15.03 4.08 -0.20
CA SER A 9 -14.75 4.80 1.05
C SER A 9 -15.97 4.87 1.98
N ARG A 10 -17.18 4.97 1.40
CA ARG A 10 -18.43 4.92 2.15
C ARG A 10 -18.65 3.56 2.81
N GLU A 11 -18.50 2.48 2.06
CA GLU A 11 -18.64 1.10 2.60
C GLU A 11 -17.61 0.87 3.72
N TYR A 12 -16.37 1.34 3.57
CA TYR A 12 -15.37 1.28 4.65
C TYR A 12 -15.77 2.08 5.89
N ALA A 13 -16.33 3.28 5.73
CA ALA A 13 -16.81 4.07 6.87
C ALA A 13 -17.96 3.37 7.61
N GLU A 14 -18.94 2.84 6.87
CA GLU A 14 -20.07 2.08 7.42
C GLU A 14 -19.60 0.82 8.17
N MET A 15 -18.60 0.11 7.62
CA MET A 15 -17.98 -1.03 8.30
C MET A 15 -17.28 -0.64 9.60
N HIS A 16 -16.56 0.48 9.62
CA HIS A 16 -15.83 0.92 10.81
C HIS A 16 -16.77 1.34 11.93
N LEU A 17 -17.88 2.02 11.59
CA LEU A 17 -18.93 2.37 12.54
C LEU A 17 -19.57 1.12 13.16
N ILE A 18 -19.96 0.15 12.34
CA ILE A 18 -20.54 -1.12 12.81
C ILE A 18 -19.55 -1.91 13.67
N TYR A 19 -18.26 -1.88 13.32
CA TYR A 19 -17.22 -2.54 14.10
C TYR A 19 -17.11 -1.96 15.51
N GLY A 20 -17.14 -0.61 15.61
CA GLY A 20 -17.17 0.10 16.88
C GLY A 20 -18.43 -0.19 17.70
N GLU A 21 -19.61 -0.18 17.05
CA GLU A 21 -20.88 -0.53 17.70
C GLU A 21 -20.88 -1.95 18.28
N CYS A 22 -20.23 -2.88 17.59
CA CYS A 22 -20.05 -4.25 18.07
C CYS A 22 -18.93 -4.42 19.12
N GLY A 23 -18.38 -3.32 19.65
CA GLY A 23 -17.31 -3.35 20.65
C GLY A 23 -16.01 -3.98 20.13
N GLY A 24 -15.71 -3.85 18.83
CA GLY A 24 -14.54 -4.46 18.20
C GLY A 24 -14.67 -5.96 17.94
N ILE A 25 -15.86 -6.56 18.11
CA ILE A 25 -16.07 -7.99 17.83
C ILE A 25 -16.40 -8.19 16.34
N ALA A 26 -15.39 -8.61 15.57
CA ALA A 26 -15.46 -8.63 14.11
C ALA A 26 -16.53 -9.56 13.53
N ARG A 27 -16.76 -10.73 14.16
CA ARG A 27 -17.79 -11.67 13.72
C ARG A 27 -19.21 -11.11 13.90
N ARG A 28 -19.43 -10.39 15.01
CA ARG A 28 -20.71 -9.70 15.26
C ARG A 28 -20.90 -8.56 14.26
N ALA A 29 -19.85 -7.79 14.01
CA ALA A 29 -19.87 -6.73 13.01
C ALA A 29 -20.23 -7.25 11.61
N ALA A 30 -19.65 -8.38 11.18
CA ALA A 30 -19.98 -9.00 9.90
C ALA A 30 -21.44 -9.49 9.82
N ALA A 31 -21.98 -10.04 10.90
CA ALA A 31 -23.39 -10.43 10.97
C ALA A 31 -24.31 -9.20 10.89
N LEU A 32 -24.05 -8.19 11.73
CA LEU A 32 -24.84 -6.95 11.78
C LEU A 32 -24.80 -6.18 10.45
N TYR A 33 -23.65 -6.18 9.77
CA TYR A 33 -23.53 -5.55 8.44
C TYR A 33 -24.44 -6.22 7.41
N ARG A 34 -24.55 -7.57 7.42
CA ARG A 34 -25.47 -8.30 6.54
C ARG A 34 -26.93 -7.97 6.84
N GLU A 35 -27.28 -7.85 8.12
CA GLU A 35 -28.63 -7.52 8.56
C GLU A 35 -29.04 -6.09 8.16
N ARG A 36 -28.13 -5.11 8.32
CA ARG A 36 -28.42 -3.71 7.99
C ARG A 36 -28.38 -3.41 6.51
N PHE A 37 -27.52 -4.08 5.76
CA PHE A 37 -27.34 -3.85 4.33
C PHE A 37 -27.62 -5.14 3.54
N PRO A 38 -28.86 -5.67 3.56
CA PRO A 38 -29.17 -6.95 2.92
C PRO A 38 -29.05 -6.90 1.39
N ARG A 39 -29.03 -5.70 0.80
CA ARG A 39 -28.85 -5.46 -0.64
C ARG A 39 -27.45 -4.93 -0.98
N ALA A 40 -26.49 -5.03 -0.05
CA ALA A 40 -25.12 -4.63 -0.33
C ALA A 40 -24.56 -5.44 -1.51
N ARG A 41 -23.80 -4.76 -2.38
CA ARG A 41 -23.13 -5.40 -3.52
C ARG A 41 -22.15 -6.49 -3.05
N LEU A 42 -21.47 -6.27 -1.93
CA LEU A 42 -20.64 -7.26 -1.25
C LEU A 42 -20.90 -7.25 0.24
N HIS A 43 -20.87 -8.44 0.84
CA HIS A 43 -20.82 -8.62 2.28
C HIS A 43 -19.38 -8.88 2.72
N PRO A 44 -18.83 -8.06 3.64
CA PRO A 44 -17.47 -8.25 4.14
C PRO A 44 -17.33 -9.51 5.01
N ASP A 45 -16.21 -10.21 4.83
CA ASP A 45 -15.76 -11.18 5.82
C ASP A 45 -15.30 -10.48 7.11
N TYR A 46 -15.37 -11.16 8.26
CA TYR A 46 -14.97 -10.58 9.55
C TYR A 46 -13.51 -10.06 9.53
N ARG A 47 -12.62 -10.67 8.73
CA ARG A 47 -11.23 -10.22 8.58
C ARG A 47 -11.11 -8.83 7.98
N VAL A 48 -12.09 -8.39 7.18
CA VAL A 48 -12.11 -7.04 6.59
C VAL A 48 -12.21 -5.98 7.68
N PHE A 49 -13.08 -6.18 8.68
CA PHE A 49 -13.24 -5.26 9.81
C PHE A 49 -11.95 -5.10 10.62
N ILE A 50 -11.26 -6.22 10.89
CA ILE A 50 -9.98 -6.21 11.61
C ILE A 50 -8.93 -5.43 10.81
N ARG A 51 -8.77 -5.75 9.52
CA ARG A 51 -7.78 -5.09 8.66
C ARG A 51 -8.08 -3.60 8.49
N LEU A 52 -9.35 -3.26 8.34
CA LEU A 52 -9.83 -1.89 8.23
C LEU A 52 -9.48 -1.09 9.50
N HIS A 53 -9.79 -1.62 10.68
CA HIS A 53 -9.47 -0.97 11.93
C HIS A 53 -7.96 -0.80 12.12
N ASN A 54 -7.18 -1.85 11.88
CA ASN A 54 -5.72 -1.79 11.99
C ASN A 54 -5.12 -0.79 11.00
N ALA A 55 -5.68 -0.67 9.79
CA ALA A 55 -5.22 0.34 8.84
C ALA A 55 -5.34 1.75 9.43
N TYR A 56 -6.46 2.10 10.06
CA TYR A 56 -6.61 3.41 10.69
C TYR A 56 -5.71 3.60 11.92
N VAL A 57 -5.53 2.56 12.74
CA VAL A 57 -4.57 2.60 13.86
C VAL A 57 -3.15 2.87 13.37
N GLU A 58 -2.78 2.29 12.22
CA GLU A 58 -1.49 2.49 11.57
C GLU A 58 -1.41 3.78 10.72
N GLY A 59 -2.44 4.63 10.73
CA GLY A 59 -2.49 5.89 9.97
C GLY A 59 -2.66 5.71 8.45
N ARG A 60 -3.05 4.52 7.98
CA ARG A 60 -3.26 4.20 6.56
C ARG A 60 -4.72 4.39 6.17
N ILE A 61 -4.96 4.86 4.94
CA ILE A 61 -6.31 4.95 4.37
C ILE A 61 -6.61 3.68 3.55
N PRO A 62 -7.63 2.87 3.92
CA PRO A 62 -8.02 1.68 3.18
C PRO A 62 -8.45 2.00 1.74
N GLY A 63 -8.15 1.09 0.80
CA GLY A 63 -8.51 1.26 -0.60
C GLY A 63 -7.54 2.16 -1.38
N GLN A 64 -6.75 3.01 -0.73
CA GLN A 64 -5.73 3.80 -1.40
C GLN A 64 -4.50 2.91 -1.70
N ARG A 65 -4.47 2.26 -2.86
CA ARG A 65 -3.20 1.86 -3.45
C ARG A 65 -2.60 3.12 -4.06
N GLY A 66 -1.83 3.86 -3.25
CA GLY A 66 -0.79 4.70 -3.83
C GLY A 66 0.07 3.78 -4.69
N GLY A 67 0.27 4.15 -5.95
CA GLY A 67 1.17 3.47 -6.88
C GLY A 67 2.61 3.62 -6.42
N GLU A 68 2.92 3.07 -5.26
CA GLU A 68 4.29 2.89 -4.82
C GLU A 68 4.79 1.66 -5.59
N GLY A 69 5.22 1.94 -6.82
CA GLY A 69 6.41 1.28 -7.32
C GLY A 69 7.50 1.36 -6.25
N ARG A 70 8.46 0.43 -6.35
CA ARG A 70 9.66 0.38 -5.50
C ARG A 70 10.13 1.81 -5.18
N PRO A 71 10.46 2.15 -3.93
CA PRO A 71 11.00 3.47 -3.60
C PRO A 71 12.04 3.85 -4.65
N ARG A 72 11.89 5.01 -5.31
CA ARG A 72 12.99 5.56 -6.11
C ARG A 72 14.17 5.62 -5.16
N LEU A 73 15.26 4.95 -5.53
CA LEU A 73 16.51 5.18 -4.82
C LEU A 73 16.92 6.60 -5.20
N ASP A 74 17.48 7.35 -4.26
CA ASP A 74 17.92 8.74 -4.49
C ASP A 74 18.98 8.87 -5.61
N ASN A 75 19.39 7.75 -6.20
CA ASN A 75 20.45 7.59 -7.18
C ASN A 75 19.92 7.42 -8.61
N ASP A 76 18.58 7.41 -8.79
CA ASP A 76 17.97 7.21 -10.11
C ASP A 76 18.39 8.33 -11.08
N ASP A 77 18.59 9.53 -10.58
CA ASP A 77 18.97 10.69 -11.40
C ASP A 77 20.46 10.61 -11.80
N ASP A 78 21.38 10.21 -10.91
CA ASP A 78 22.80 10.00 -11.24
C ASP A 78 23.02 8.93 -12.33
N VAL A 79 22.20 7.87 -12.30
CA VAL A 79 22.25 6.81 -13.32
C VAL A 79 21.74 7.31 -14.67
N LEU A 80 20.73 8.19 -14.67
CA LEU A 80 20.18 8.76 -15.90
C LEU A 80 21.16 9.75 -16.53
N ASP A 81 21.83 10.57 -15.73
CA ASP A 81 22.84 11.51 -16.22
C ASP A 81 24.01 10.78 -16.91
N GLU A 82 24.51 9.67 -16.35
CA GLU A 82 25.58 8.89 -16.97
C GLU A 82 25.15 8.21 -18.30
N ILE A 83 23.88 7.82 -18.41
CA ILE A 83 23.33 7.25 -19.66
C ILE A 83 23.09 8.36 -20.70
N GLU A 84 22.72 9.56 -20.26
CA GLU A 84 22.54 10.72 -21.14
C GLU A 84 23.89 11.20 -21.70
N ASP A 85 24.95 11.20 -20.88
CA ASP A 85 26.32 11.57 -21.26
C ASP A 85 26.98 10.54 -22.19
N ASP A 86 26.81 9.24 -21.95
CA ASP A 86 27.23 8.17 -22.87
C ASP A 86 26.17 7.05 -22.98
N PRO A 87 25.28 7.11 -23.99
CA PRO A 87 24.27 6.08 -24.20
C PRO A 87 24.82 4.68 -24.53
N SER A 88 26.11 4.57 -24.89
CA SER A 88 26.78 3.31 -25.16
C SER A 88 27.44 2.69 -23.92
N THR A 89 27.40 3.40 -22.79
CA THR A 89 27.96 2.94 -21.52
C THR A 89 27.28 1.67 -21.05
N SER A 90 28.03 0.84 -20.32
CA SER A 90 27.51 -0.40 -19.78
C SER A 90 27.05 -0.20 -18.34
N VAL A 91 26.01 -0.94 -17.91
CA VAL A 91 25.52 -0.92 -16.52
C VAL A 91 26.64 -1.15 -15.48
N ARG A 92 27.67 -1.93 -15.84
CA ARG A 92 28.85 -2.14 -14.98
C ARG A 92 29.72 -0.90 -14.87
N ALA A 93 29.98 -0.22 -15.98
CA ALA A 93 30.73 1.03 -15.98
C ALA A 93 30.02 2.10 -15.15
N ILE A 94 28.70 2.24 -15.28
CA ILE A 94 27.89 3.15 -14.44
C ILE A 94 28.07 2.82 -12.95
N LYS A 95 27.98 1.53 -12.58
CA LYS A 95 28.18 1.10 -11.19
C LYS A 95 29.56 1.48 -10.66
N ASP A 96 30.60 1.30 -11.46
CA ASP A 96 31.98 1.61 -11.08
C ASP A 96 32.20 3.13 -10.90
N VAL A 97 31.62 3.95 -11.79
CA VAL A 97 31.67 5.42 -11.71
C VAL A 97 30.95 5.92 -10.46
N LEU A 98 29.71 5.46 -10.23
CA LEU A 98 28.91 5.88 -9.06
C LEU A 98 29.53 5.40 -7.73
N ALA A 99 30.12 4.19 -7.71
CA ALA A 99 30.83 3.69 -6.53
C ALA A 99 32.14 4.44 -6.24
N PHE A 100 32.81 4.96 -7.28
CA PHE A 100 33.98 5.84 -7.10
C PHE A 100 33.58 7.20 -6.52
N GLN A 101 32.42 7.73 -6.91
CA GLN A 101 31.89 9.00 -6.44
C GLN A 101 31.27 8.91 -5.03
N ASN A 102 30.71 7.76 -4.66
CA ASN A 102 30.16 7.53 -3.32
C ASN A 102 30.39 6.07 -2.85
N PRO A 103 31.22 5.84 -1.81
CA PRO A 103 31.60 4.50 -1.36
C PRO A 103 30.47 3.70 -0.67
N LEU A 104 29.29 4.30 -0.44
CA LEU A 104 28.12 3.58 0.07
C LEU A 104 27.41 2.71 -1.01
N TYR A 105 27.80 2.84 -2.28
CA TYR A 105 27.19 2.11 -3.41
C TYR A 105 27.75 0.69 -3.61
N THR A 106 28.66 0.25 -2.74
CA THR A 106 29.33 -1.07 -2.85
C THR A 106 28.47 -2.25 -2.40
N ILE A 107 27.30 -2.05 -1.79
CA ILE A 107 26.47 -3.14 -1.24
C ILE A 107 25.20 -3.36 -2.07
N PHE A 108 25.37 -3.94 -3.26
CA PHE A 108 24.41 -4.80 -3.96
C PHE A 108 25.17 -5.81 -4.83
#